data_AF-A0A2K3LTX4-F1
#
_entry.id   AF-A0A2K3LTX4-F1
#
_cell.length_a   1.000
_cell.length_b   1.000
_cell.length_c   1.000
_cell.angle_alpha   90.00
_cell.angle_beta   90.00
_cell.angle_gamma   90.00
#
_symmetry.space_group_name_H-M   'P 1'
#
loop_
_entity.id
_entity.type
_entity.pdbx_description
1 polymer ?
#
loop_
_entity_poly.entity_id
_entity_poly.type
_entity_poly.pdbx_seq_one_letter_code
_entity_poly.pdbx_strand_id
1 'polypeptide(L)'
;TNTAIYQDVFSCVPNDLIHTRLAFRQNMALWKEKIGHTTIDLGIAPDKLESYQDGDIKNTNPMERLASIKGHLVSFPLEFMSQESLRPTFSEGEYYATQVFH
;
A
#
# COMPACT_ATOMS: atom_id res chain seq x y z
N THR A 1 -13.10 -7.84 -4.67
CA THR A 1 -12.26 -8.93 -4.14
C THR A 1 -11.66 -8.49 -2.81
N ASN A 2 -11.17 -9.39 -1.96
CA ASN A 2 -10.52 -8.99 -0.71
C ASN A 2 -9.37 -8.00 -0.97
N THR A 3 -8.56 -8.22 -2.01
CA THR A 3 -7.50 -7.29 -2.45
C THR A 3 -8.02 -5.88 -2.70
N ALA A 4 -9.10 -5.73 -3.47
CA ALA A 4 -9.69 -4.42 -3.72
C ALA A 4 -10.15 -3.77 -2.41
N ILE A 5 -10.83 -4.50 -1.53
CA ILE A 5 -11.30 -3.98 -0.24
C ILE A 5 -10.14 -3.49 0.62
N TYR A 6 -9.07 -4.28 0.76
CA TYR A 6 -7.88 -3.88 1.51
C TYR A 6 -7.19 -2.66 0.88
N GLN A 7 -7.10 -2.61 -0.44
CA GLN A 7 -6.55 -1.46 -1.16
C GLN A 7 -7.39 -0.20 -0.94
N ASP A 8 -8.71 -0.33 -1.02
CA ASP A 8 -9.62 0.80 -0.89
C ASP A 8 -9.64 1.34 0.55
N VAL A 9 -9.70 0.45 1.55
CA VAL A 9 -9.82 0.85 2.96
C VAL A 9 -8.47 1.31 3.53
N PHE A 10 -7.40 0.57 3.25
CA PHE A 10 -6.11 0.80 3.91
C PHE A 10 -5.04 1.34 2.96
N SER A 11 -5.21 1.25 1.64
CA SER A 11 -4.12 1.50 0.69
C SER A 11 -2.80 0.82 1.10
N CYS A 12 -2.91 -0.38 1.66
CA CYS A 12 -1.80 -1.11 2.25
C CYS A 12 -0.76 -1.53 1.19
N VAL A 13 0.47 -1.79 1.64
CA VAL A 13 1.55 -2.30 0.79
C VAL A 13 1.89 -3.75 1.12
N PRO A 14 2.39 -4.55 0.15
CA PRO A 14 2.62 -4.19 -1.25
C PRO A 14 1.31 -4.05 -2.07
N ASN A 15 1.33 -3.23 -3.14
CA ASN A 15 0.22 -3.11 -4.09
C ASN A 15 0.69 -2.66 -5.49
N ASP A 16 -0.13 -2.93 -6.51
CA ASP A 16 0.21 -2.64 -7.92
C ASP A 16 0.01 -1.16 -8.33
N LEU A 17 -0.29 -0.25 -7.40
CA LEU A 17 -0.39 1.19 -7.70
C LEU A 17 0.94 1.92 -7.49
N ILE A 18 1.91 1.27 -6.85
CA ILE A 18 3.19 1.89 -6.46
C ILE A 18 4.32 1.22 -7.22
N HIS A 19 4.77 1.84 -8.31
CA HIS A 19 5.84 1.30 -9.16
C HIS A 19 7.24 1.80 -8.79
N THR A 20 7.37 2.90 -8.03
CA THR A 20 8.65 3.54 -7.70
C THR A 20 8.78 3.90 -6.22
N ARG A 21 10.02 4.06 -5.73
CA ARG A 21 10.33 4.56 -4.37
C ARG A 21 9.82 5.99 -4.17
N LEU A 22 9.83 6.82 -5.22
CA LEU A 22 9.29 8.17 -5.15
C LEU A 22 7.78 8.15 -4.92
N ALA A 23 7.05 7.38 -5.73
CA ALA A 23 5.60 7.24 -5.61
C ALA A 23 5.22 6.69 -4.22
N PHE A 24 5.98 5.71 -3.71
CA PHE A 24 5.80 5.18 -2.37
C PHE A 24 5.87 6.27 -1.28
N ARG A 25 6.94 7.07 -1.27
CA ARG A 25 7.12 8.16 -0.30
C ARG A 25 6.02 9.23 -0.41
N GLN A 26 5.64 9.60 -1.62
CA GLN A 26 4.58 10.60 -1.86
C GLN A 26 3.23 10.09 -1.34
N ASN A 27 2.91 8.82 -1.61
CA ASN A 27 1.69 8.19 -1.13
C ASN A 27 1.65 8.17 0.40
N MET A 28 2.74 7.75 1.06
CA MET A 28 2.86 7.79 2.52
C MET A 28 2.71 9.20 3.11
N ALA A 29 3.35 10.20 2.50
CA ALA A 29 3.26 11.58 2.97
C ALA A 29 1.82 12.11 2.87
N LEU A 30 1.14 11.85 1.76
CA LEU A 30 -0.25 12.23 1.54
C LEU A 30 -1.19 11.59 2.58
N TRP A 31 -1.02 10.30 2.89
CA TRP A 31 -1.83 9.65 3.93
C TRP A 31 -1.52 10.18 5.31
N LYS A 32 -0.25 10.35 5.65
CA LYS A 32 0.13 10.95 6.94
C LYS A 32 -0.48 12.34 7.12
N GLU A 33 -0.56 13.14 6.07
CA GLU A 33 -1.22 14.45 6.09
C GLU A 33 -2.75 14.32 6.28
N LYS A 34 -3.39 13.39 5.57
CA LYS A 34 -4.85 13.20 5.62
C LYS A 34 -5.37 12.60 6.93
N ILE A 35 -4.68 11.58 7.47
CA ILE A 35 -5.17 10.76 8.60
C ILE A 35 -4.23 10.78 9.82
N GLY A 36 -3.11 11.52 9.75
CA GLY A 36 -2.17 11.69 10.86
C GLY A 36 -1.16 10.55 11.05
N HIS A 37 -1.37 9.40 10.40
CA HIS A 37 -0.53 8.22 10.45
C HIS A 37 -0.49 7.53 9.08
N THR A 38 0.41 6.58 8.87
CA THR A 38 0.36 5.72 7.69
C THR A 38 -0.25 4.36 8.06
N THR A 39 -0.98 3.73 7.13
CA THR A 39 -1.57 2.40 7.35
C THR A 39 -0.52 1.31 7.52
N ILE A 40 0.72 1.56 7.10
CA ILE A 40 1.88 0.71 7.37
C ILE A 40 2.33 0.79 8.83
N ASP A 41 2.11 1.92 9.51
CA ASP A 41 2.55 2.10 10.88
C ASP A 41 1.65 1.35 11.87
N LEU A 42 0.33 1.28 11.63
CA LEU A 42 -0.63 0.81 12.63
C LEU A 42 -1.75 -0.11 12.11
N GLY A 43 -1.90 -0.32 10.80
CA GLY A 43 -3.02 -1.10 10.25
C GLY A 43 -4.41 -0.51 10.54
N ILE A 44 -4.47 0.79 10.87
CA ILE A 44 -5.69 1.48 11.26
C ILE A 44 -6.45 1.93 10.01
N ALA A 45 -7.73 1.57 9.93
CA ALA A 45 -8.61 2.10 8.89
C ALA A 45 -8.89 3.59 9.15
N PRO A 46 -9.01 4.43 8.11
CA PRO A 46 -9.49 5.80 8.28
C PRO A 46 -10.91 5.79 8.88
N ASP A 47 -11.35 6.90 9.48
CA ASP A 47 -12.73 6.98 10.02
C ASP A 47 -13.79 6.99 8.91
N LYS A 48 -13.43 7.51 7.74
CA LYS A 48 -14.32 7.71 6.59
C LYS A 48 -13.58 7.44 5.30
N LEU A 49 -14.19 6.67 4.41
CA LEU A 49 -13.64 6.44 3.07
C LEU A 49 -14.29 7.41 2.09
N GLU A 50 -13.49 8.34 1.57
CA GLU A 50 -13.92 9.24 0.50
C GLU A 50 -13.57 8.63 -0.85
N SER A 51 -14.60 8.33 -1.65
CA SER A 51 -14.42 7.97 -3.06
C SER A 51 -14.96 9.07 -3.95
N TYR A 52 -14.14 9.53 -4.90
CA TYR A 52 -14.58 10.41 -5.96
C TYR A 52 -15.20 9.55 -7.07
N GLN A 53 -16.53 9.54 -7.16
CA GLN A 53 -17.24 8.92 -8.29
C GLN A 53 -18.22 9.94 -8.86
N ASP A 54 -18.13 10.18 -10.18
CA ASP A 54 -19.11 10.98 -10.93
C ASP A 54 -19.31 12.42 -10.41
N GLY A 55 -18.23 13.05 -9.92
CA GLY A 55 -18.25 14.43 -9.43
C GLY A 55 -18.84 14.62 -8.03
N ASP A 56 -19.33 13.56 -7.38
CA ASP A 56 -19.89 13.58 -6.03
C ASP A 56 -19.01 12.79 -5.04
N ILE A 57 -18.88 13.29 -3.81
CA ILE A 57 -18.08 12.65 -2.76
C ILE A 57 -18.97 11.66 -2.03
N LYS A 58 -18.84 10.38 -2.38
CA LYS A 58 -19.48 9.32 -1.60
C LYS A 58 -18.61 8.99 -0.40
N ASN A 59 -19.17 9.23 0.77
CA ASN A 59 -18.58 8.81 2.04
C ASN A 59 -19.13 7.42 2.38
N THR A 60 -18.28 6.41 2.38
CA THR A 60 -18.66 5.05 2.78
C THR A 60 -17.99 4.71 4.09
N ASN A 61 -18.73 4.09 5.02
CA ASN A 61 -18.14 3.59 6.26
C ASN A 61 -17.17 2.45 5.94
N PRO A 62 -15.88 2.55 6.29
CA PRO A 62 -14.89 1.51 6.02
C PRO A 62 -15.30 0.14 6.58
N MET A 63 -15.97 0.11 7.74
CA MET A 63 -16.43 -1.13 8.36
C MET A 63 -17.46 -1.88 7.53
N GLU A 64 -18.33 -1.17 6.79
CA GLU A 64 -19.30 -1.81 5.88
C GLU A 64 -18.58 -2.50 4.71
N ARG A 65 -17.51 -1.87 4.21
CA ARG A 65 -16.68 -2.44 3.15
C ARG A 65 -15.92 -3.67 3.66
N LEU A 66 -15.34 -3.59 4.86
CA LEU A 66 -14.63 -4.69 5.52
C LEU A 66 -15.55 -5.88 5.82
N ALA A 67 -16.82 -5.65 6.17
CA ALA A 67 -17.79 -6.72 6.43
C ALA A 67 -18.04 -7.64 5.23
N SER A 68 -17.71 -7.20 4.01
CA SER A 68 -17.84 -8.00 2.78
C SER A 68 -16.66 -8.95 2.53
N ILE A 69 -15.57 -8.86 3.31
CA ILE A 69 -14.41 -9.74 3.20
C ILE A 69 -14.81 -11.18 3.58
N LYS A 70 -14.32 -12.15 2.79
CA LYS A 70 -14.50 -13.58 3.09
C LYS A 70 -13.15 -14.29 3.03
N GLY A 71 -12.76 -14.91 4.14
CA GLY A 71 -11.44 -15.53 4.29
C GLY A 71 -10.31 -14.49 4.22
N HIS A 72 -9.10 -14.96 3.93
CA HIS A 72 -7.88 -14.12 3.96
C HIS A 72 -7.12 -14.09 2.63
N LEU A 73 -7.64 -14.76 1.60
CA LEU A 73 -6.97 -14.82 0.30
C LEU A 73 -7.01 -13.46 -0.39
N VAL A 74 -5.85 -13.00 -0.86
CA VAL A 74 -5.65 -11.79 -1.65
C VAL A 74 -4.73 -12.11 -2.83
N SER A 75 -4.90 -11.40 -3.94
CA SER A 75 -3.96 -11.40 -5.06
C SER A 75 -2.60 -10.88 -4.61
N PHE A 76 -1.54 -11.58 -5.03
CA PHE A 76 -0.17 -11.14 -4.83
C PHE A 76 0.18 -10.05 -5.87
N PRO A 77 0.65 -8.86 -5.45
CA PRO A 77 0.96 -7.77 -6.37
C PRO A 77 2.28 -8.04 -7.10
N LEU A 78 2.26 -7.93 -8.43
CA LEU A 78 3.42 -8.18 -9.29
C LEU A 78 4.10 -6.90 -9.77
N GLU A 79 3.41 -5.77 -9.71
CA GLU A 79 3.89 -4.47 -10.19
C GLU A 79 4.46 -3.60 -9.07
N PHE A 80 4.33 -4.02 -7.81
CA PHE A 80 4.87 -3.28 -6.69
C PHE A 80 6.39 -3.09 -6.83
N MET A 81 6.81 -1.82 -6.89
CA MET A 81 8.20 -1.39 -7.10
C MET A 81 8.87 -1.95 -8.37
N SER A 82 8.10 -2.33 -9.39
CA SER A 82 8.62 -2.98 -10.61
C SER A 82 9.59 -2.09 -11.42
N GLN A 83 9.60 -0.77 -11.18
CA GLN A 83 10.51 0.18 -11.83
C GLN A 83 11.77 0.48 -11.01
N GLU A 84 12.02 -0.24 -9.92
CA GLU A 84 13.17 -0.04 -9.04
C GLU A 84 14.10 -1.25 -9.05
N SER A 85 15.41 -1.02 -8.96
CA SER A 85 16.32 -2.09 -8.55
C SER A 85 16.18 -2.30 -7.04
N LEU A 86 15.55 -3.41 -6.65
CA LEU A 86 15.36 -3.82 -5.25
C LEU A 86 16.56 -4.53 -4.64
N ARG A 87 17.62 -4.76 -5.43
CA ARG A 87 18.87 -5.31 -4.92
C ARG A 87 19.48 -4.32 -3.92
N PRO A 88 20.08 -4.79 -2.82
CA PRO A 88 20.85 -3.93 -1.94
C PRO A 88 21.89 -3.14 -2.74
N THR A 89 21.96 -1.83 -2.54
CA THR A 89 23.01 -1.01 -3.13
C THR A 89 24.30 -1.27 -2.36
N PHE A 90 25.28 -1.90 -3.00
CA PHE A 90 26.60 -2.09 -2.40
C PHE A 90 27.43 -0.81 -2.58
N SER A 91 27.90 -0.22 -1.49
CA SER A 91 29.08 0.66 -1.54
C SER A 91 30.31 -0.22 -1.85
N GLU A 92 31.27 0.29 -2.61
CA GLU A 92 32.53 -0.42 -2.89
C GLU A 92 33.26 -0.73 -1.57
N GLY A 93 32.99 -1.89 -0.99
CA GLY A 93 33.49 -2.33 0.32
C GLY A 93 32.70 -3.45 1.00
N GLU A 94 31.40 -3.62 0.68
CA GLU A 94 30.49 -4.50 1.44
C GLU A 94 30.02 -5.75 0.65
N TYR A 95 30.95 -6.46 -0.01
CA TYR A 95 30.64 -7.55 -0.94
C TYR A 95 30.09 -8.86 -0.30
N TYR A 96 29.95 -8.91 1.03
CA TYR A 96 29.66 -10.15 1.77
C TYR A 96 28.19 -10.59 1.77
N ALA A 97 27.23 -9.76 1.31
CA ALA A 97 25.80 -10.10 1.39
C ALA A 97 25.24 -10.87 0.18
N THR A 98 26.06 -11.15 -0.84
CA THR A 98 25.61 -11.81 -2.09
C THR A 98 25.17 -13.27 -1.91
N GLN A 99 25.47 -13.90 -0.77
CA GLN A 99 25.12 -15.31 -0.47
C GLN A 99 23.89 -15.47 0.46
N VAL A 100 23.31 -14.37 0.93
CA VAL A 100 22.22 -14.41 1.92
C VAL A 100 20.85 -14.53 1.24
N PHE A 101 20.73 -13.99 0.04
CA PHE A 101 19.50 -13.98 -0.75
C PHE A 101 19.78 -14.66 -2.10
N HIS A 102 19.58 -15.98 -2.13
CA HIS A 102 19.67 -16.84 -3.33
C HIS A 102 18.29 -17.06 -3.93
#